data_AF-A0A7X7PPZ3-F1
#
_entry.id   AF-A0A7X7PPZ3-F1
#
_cell.length_a   1.000
_cell.length_b   1.000
_cell.length_c   1.000
_cell.angle_alpha   90.00
_cell.angle_beta   90.00
_cell.angle_gamma   90.00
#
_symmetry.space_group_name_H-M   'P 1'
#
loop_
_entity.id
_entity.type
_entity.pdbx_description
1 polymer ?
#
loop_
_entity_poly.entity_id
_entity_poly.type
_entity_poly.pdbx_seq_one_letter_code
_entity_poly.pdbx_strand_id
1 'polypeptide(L)'
;MLCGVVGLMGCGGGDENSGGTTNGGSSGVKEIKILVAAPLSGDYAETGKDMAQGAELAAAYINEQGGIKSGPNKGAKVVIERVDDEMSTSAATTIASRYLDDDSYYAFLGFI
;
A
#
# COMPACT_ATOMS: atom_id res chain seq x y z
N MET A 1 -55.21 8.92 -8.17
CA MET A 1 -54.64 9.54 -9.39
C MET A 1 -53.25 10.03 -8.98
N LEU A 2 -52.12 9.38 -9.28
CA LEU A 2 -51.72 8.39 -10.27
C LEU A 2 -50.57 7.55 -9.65
N CYS A 3 -50.60 6.24 -9.88
CA CYS A 3 -49.56 5.26 -9.53
C CYS A 3 -48.26 5.49 -10.32
N GLY A 4 -47.13 5.04 -9.78
CA GLY A 4 -45.89 4.94 -10.56
C GLY A 4 -44.72 4.28 -9.85
N VAL A 5 -44.88 3.04 -9.38
CA VAL A 5 -43.76 2.14 -9.05
C VAL A 5 -43.48 1.29 -10.29
N VAL A 6 -42.27 1.38 -10.84
CA VAL A 6 -41.77 0.46 -11.88
C VAL A 6 -40.52 -0.20 -11.34
N GLY A 7 -40.69 -1.43 -10.84
CA GLY A 7 -39.61 -2.37 -10.64
C GLY A 7 -39.35 -3.12 -11.95
N LEU A 8 -38.08 -3.35 -12.27
CA LEU A 8 -37.67 -4.27 -13.32
C LEU A 8 -37.19 -5.56 -12.67
N MET A 9 -38.07 -6.55 -12.61
CA MET A 9 -37.74 -7.94 -12.28
C MET A 9 -37.10 -8.58 -13.52
N GLY A 10 -35.80 -8.86 -13.45
CA GLY A 10 -35.13 -9.79 -14.35
C GLY A 10 -35.28 -11.21 -13.81
N CYS A 11 -36.10 -12.03 -14.47
CA CYS A 11 -36.23 -13.46 -14.21
C CYS A 11 -35.31 -14.21 -15.19
N GLY A 12 -34.25 -14.82 -14.66
CA GLY A 12 -33.50 -15.89 -15.32
C GLY A 12 -33.41 -17.02 -14.32
N GLY A 13 -34.26 -18.04 -14.49
CA GLY A 13 -34.31 -19.23 -13.65
C GLY A 13 -33.28 -20.28 -14.07
N GLY A 14 -32.70 -20.94 -13.08
CA GLY A 14 -31.78 -22.08 -13.20
C GLY A 14 -31.20 -22.45 -11.83
N ASP A 15 -31.92 -23.28 -11.09
CA ASP A 15 -31.59 -23.90 -9.80
C ASP A 15 -30.22 -24.63 -9.78
N GLU A 16 -29.41 -24.41 -8.74
CA GLU A 16 -29.19 -25.33 -7.60
C GLU A 16 -27.87 -25.06 -6.85
N ASN A 17 -28.02 -24.95 -5.52
CA ASN A 17 -27.08 -25.42 -4.50
C ASN A 17 -25.74 -24.69 -4.22
N SER A 18 -25.68 -24.26 -2.95
CA SER A 18 -24.52 -24.25 -2.07
C SER A 18 -23.48 -23.14 -2.21
N GLY A 19 -23.15 -22.62 -1.03
CA GLY A 19 -21.96 -21.82 -0.80
C GLY A 19 -22.22 -20.35 -0.98
N GLY A 20 -22.85 -19.74 0.02
CA GLY A 20 -22.52 -18.37 0.34
C GLY A 20 -21.01 -18.32 0.52
N THR A 21 -20.30 -17.85 -0.50
CA THR A 21 -18.92 -17.40 -0.37
C THR A 21 -18.99 -16.10 0.41
N THR A 22 -19.07 -16.23 1.73
CA THR A 22 -18.36 -15.31 2.58
C THR A 22 -16.92 -15.40 2.13
N ASN A 23 -16.49 -14.44 1.31
CA ASN A 23 -15.07 -14.16 1.17
C ASN A 23 -14.65 -13.77 2.58
N GLY A 24 -14.23 -14.77 3.35
CA GLY A 24 -13.44 -14.59 4.55
C GLY A 24 -12.20 -13.86 4.09
N GLY A 25 -12.30 -12.53 4.08
CA GLY A 25 -11.17 -11.66 3.92
C GLY A 25 -10.19 -12.13 4.96
N SER A 26 -9.08 -12.70 4.48
CA SER A 26 -7.96 -13.07 5.31
C SER A 26 -7.79 -11.93 6.30
N SER A 27 -8.01 -12.19 7.59
CA SER A 27 -7.69 -11.23 8.65
C SER A 27 -6.17 -11.12 8.81
N GLY A 28 -5.45 -11.14 7.69
CA GLY A 28 -4.09 -10.69 7.56
C GLY A 28 -4.05 -9.23 7.97
N VAL A 29 -3.02 -8.91 8.71
CA VAL A 29 -2.80 -7.55 9.17
C VAL A 29 -2.67 -6.66 7.93
N LYS A 30 -3.50 -5.61 7.86
CA LYS A 30 -3.43 -4.63 6.76
C LYS A 30 -2.04 -3.97 6.80
N GLU A 31 -1.38 -3.86 5.66
CA GLU A 31 -0.08 -3.18 5.54
C GLU A 31 -0.22 -1.85 4.81
N ILE A 32 0.57 -0.88 5.24
CA ILE A 32 0.82 0.41 4.59
C ILE A 32 2.25 0.34 4.07
N LYS A 33 2.40 0.01 2.79
CA LYS A 33 3.71 -0.05 2.13
C LYS A 33 4.16 1.36 1.78
N ILE A 34 5.36 1.73 2.17
CA ILE A 34 5.99 3.00 1.83
C ILE A 34 7.29 2.67 1.11
N LEU A 35 7.46 3.20 -0.10
CA LEU A 35 8.73 3.11 -0.81
C LEU A 35 9.64 4.25 -0.36
N VAL A 36 10.87 3.92 0.00
CA VAL A 36 11.95 4.86 0.31
C VAL A 36 13.03 4.70 -0.74
N ALA A 37 13.10 5.65 -1.66
CA ALA A 37 14.24 5.84 -2.54
C ALA A 37 15.37 6.51 -1.74
N ALA A 38 16.58 6.00 -1.86
CA ALA A 38 17.77 6.60 -1.26
C ALA A 38 19.02 6.10 -2.00
N PRO A 39 20.16 6.80 -1.90
CA PRO A 39 21.42 6.31 -2.46
C PRO A 39 21.95 5.18 -1.58
N LEU A 40 21.65 3.92 -1.93
CA LEU A 40 22.06 2.75 -1.14
C LEU A 40 23.43 2.21 -1.57
N SER A 41 23.93 2.69 -2.71
CA SER A 41 25.26 2.44 -3.26
C SER A 41 25.99 3.75 -3.62
N GLY A 42 27.24 3.62 -4.09
CA GLY A 42 28.08 4.77 -4.44
C GLY A 42 28.62 5.55 -3.23
N ASP A 43 29.10 6.76 -3.49
CA ASP A 43 29.80 7.59 -2.50
C ASP A 43 28.90 8.07 -1.35
N TYR A 44 27.58 8.08 -1.57
CA TYR A 44 26.58 8.52 -0.60
C TYR A 44 25.83 7.36 0.08
N ALA A 45 26.31 6.13 -0.11
CA ALA A 45 25.69 4.91 0.41
C ALA A 45 25.48 4.93 1.93
N GLU A 46 26.41 5.52 2.69
CA GLU A 46 26.28 5.62 4.15
C GLU A 46 25.05 6.46 4.53
N THR A 47 24.94 7.67 3.97
CA THR A 47 23.82 8.57 4.21
C THR A 47 22.49 7.95 3.77
N GLY A 48 22.44 7.30 2.60
CA GLY A 48 21.19 6.66 2.15
C GLY A 48 20.80 5.44 3.00
N LYS A 49 21.78 4.69 3.53
CA LYS A 49 21.51 3.62 4.50
C LYS A 49 20.96 4.19 5.81
N ASP A 50 21.52 5.27 6.33
CA ASP A 50 21.00 5.94 7.52
C ASP A 50 19.55 6.41 7.32
N MET A 51 19.23 6.98 6.15
CA MET A 51 17.87 7.37 5.78
C MET A 51 16.92 6.16 5.80
N ALA A 52 17.29 5.08 5.13
CA ALA A 52 16.46 3.89 5.01
C ALA A 52 16.31 3.14 6.34
N GLN A 53 17.35 3.14 7.19
CA GLN A 53 17.31 2.58 8.53
C GLN A 53 16.46 3.43 9.48
N GLY A 54 16.54 4.76 9.38
CA GLY A 54 15.68 5.67 10.15
C GLY A 54 14.20 5.48 9.82
N ALA A 55 13.86 5.30 8.55
CA ALA A 55 12.49 5.00 8.12
C ALA A 55 12.00 3.66 8.69
N GLU A 56 12.83 2.62 8.64
CA GLU A 56 12.50 1.32 9.22
C GLU A 56 12.34 1.37 10.74
N LEU A 57 13.21 2.10 11.43
CA LEU A 57 13.11 2.30 12.87
C LEU A 57 11.81 3.00 13.24
N ALA A 58 11.40 4.02 12.48
CA ALA A 58 10.13 4.70 12.67
C ALA A 58 8.94 3.76 12.43
N ALA A 59 8.98 2.95 11.37
CA ALA A 59 7.95 1.95 11.09
C ALA A 59 7.86 0.90 12.21
N ALA A 60 9.00 0.40 12.71
CA ALA A 60 9.05 -0.52 13.83
C ALA A 60 8.41 0.09 15.08
N TYR A 61 8.80 1.31 15.45
CA TYR A 61 8.23 2.02 16.60
C TYR A 61 6.71 2.24 16.50
N ILE A 62 6.21 2.58 15.30
CA ILE A 62 4.76 2.69 15.05
C ILE A 62 4.08 1.33 15.20
N ASN A 63 4.67 0.29 14.63
CA ASN A 63 4.13 -1.06 14.64
C ASN A 63 4.08 -1.66 16.04
N GLU A 64 5.10 -1.43 16.87
CA GLU A 64 5.14 -1.85 18.29
C GLU A 64 4.01 -1.23 19.11
N GLN A 65 3.58 -0.01 18.76
CA GLN A 65 2.44 0.66 19.39
C GLN A 65 1.06 0.24 18.85
N GLY A 66 1.00 -0.85 18.08
CA GLY A 66 -0.23 -1.36 17.50
C GLY A 66 -0.55 -0.81 16.10
N GLY A 67 0.42 -0.17 15.43
CA GLY A 67 0.26 0.33 14.07
C GLY A 67 -0.43 1.69 13.99
N ILE A 68 -1.09 1.96 12.86
CA ILE A 68 -1.79 3.24 12.62
C ILE A 68 -2.93 3.42 13.64
N LYS A 69 -2.95 4.56 14.34
CA LYS A 69 -3.84 4.76 15.51
C LYS A 69 -5.27 5.17 15.16
N SER A 70 -5.49 5.79 14.00
CA SER A 70 -6.79 6.37 13.61
C SER A 70 -6.98 6.42 12.09
N GLY A 71 -8.20 6.79 11.66
CA GLY A 71 -8.54 6.93 10.25
C GLY A 71 -8.84 5.58 9.55
N PRO A 72 -8.96 5.59 8.21
CA PRO A 72 -9.36 4.42 7.42
C PRO A 72 -8.36 3.25 7.48
N ASN A 73 -7.14 3.52 7.94
CA ASN A 73 -6.05 2.55 8.05
C ASN A 73 -5.77 2.14 9.50
N LYS A 74 -6.65 2.44 10.46
CA LYS A 74 -6.47 2.08 11.87
C LYS A 74 -6.12 0.59 12.03
N GLY A 75 -5.07 0.30 12.79
CA GLY A 75 -4.55 -1.05 13.06
C GLY A 75 -3.62 -1.60 11.97
N ALA A 76 -3.43 -0.87 10.86
CA ALA A 76 -2.50 -1.30 9.82
C ALA A 76 -1.03 -1.17 10.28
N LYS A 77 -0.18 -2.07 9.80
CA LYS A 77 1.28 -2.04 10.01
C LYS A 77 1.95 -1.23 8.91
N VAL A 78 2.99 -0.49 9.25
CA VAL A 78 3.83 0.22 8.29
C VAL A 78 4.95 -0.71 7.83
N VAL A 79 5.15 -0.81 6.53
CA VAL A 79 6.24 -1.59 5.92
C VAL A 79 7.05 -0.65 5.03
N ILE A 80 8.36 -0.64 5.24
CA ILE A 80 9.29 0.13 4.41
C ILE A 80 9.86 -0.79 3.34
N GLU A 81 9.75 -0.38 2.09
CA GLU A 81 10.46 -0.97 0.97
C GLU A 81 11.53 0.01 0.50
N ARG A 82 12.76 -0.47 0.35
CA ARG A 82 13.90 0.37 -0.03
C ARG A 82 14.21 0.21 -1.51
N VAL A 83 14.57 1.30 -2.17
CA VAL A 83 15.08 1.25 -3.54
C VAL A 83 16.30 2.15 -3.68
N ASP A 84 17.31 1.66 -4.37
CA ASP A 84 18.54 2.42 -4.64
C ASP A 84 18.29 3.40 -5.77
N ASP A 85 18.42 4.70 -5.50
CA ASP A 85 18.34 5.76 -6.51
C ASP A 85 19.70 6.19 -7.04
N GLU A 86 20.78 5.59 -6.54
CA GLU A 86 22.16 5.81 -6.98
C GLU A 86 22.60 7.29 -6.96
N MET A 87 21.90 8.17 -6.22
CA MET A 87 22.11 9.62 -6.28
C MET A 87 21.99 10.16 -7.73
N SER A 88 21.03 9.64 -8.52
CA SER A 88 20.87 9.99 -9.94
C SER A 88 19.42 10.26 -10.35
N THR A 89 19.22 11.35 -11.11
CA THR A 89 17.91 11.69 -11.70
C THR A 89 17.40 10.62 -12.68
N SER A 90 18.30 9.88 -13.37
CA SER A 90 17.89 8.82 -14.31
C SER A 90 17.31 7.60 -13.58
N ALA A 91 17.93 7.20 -12.47
CA ALA A 91 17.44 6.16 -11.60
C ALA A 91 16.13 6.58 -10.94
N ALA A 92 16.04 7.81 -10.40
CA ALA A 92 14.80 8.36 -9.83
C ALA A 92 13.63 8.35 -10.81
N THR A 93 13.85 8.73 -12.08
CA THR A 93 12.83 8.69 -13.14
C THR A 93 12.37 7.25 -13.43
N THR A 94 13.32 6.30 -13.43
CA THR A 94 13.03 4.88 -13.65
C THR A 94 12.21 4.29 -12.50
N ILE A 95 12.56 4.63 -11.27
CA ILE A 95 11.82 4.24 -10.06
C ILE A 95 10.40 4.81 -10.13
N ALA A 96 10.24 6.11 -10.37
CA ALA A 96 8.93 6.72 -10.51
C ALA A 96 8.09 6.00 -11.57
N SER A 97 8.63 5.78 -12.77
CA SER A 97 7.93 5.09 -13.85
C SER A 97 7.52 3.65 -13.49
N ARG A 98 8.29 2.97 -12.64
CA ARG A 98 8.02 1.59 -12.22
C ARG A 98 6.93 1.50 -11.17
N TYR A 99 6.88 2.46 -10.25
CA TYR A 99 6.09 2.32 -9.03
C TYR A 99 4.90 3.28 -8.94
N LEU A 100 4.84 4.36 -9.73
CA LEU A 100 3.78 5.37 -9.61
C LEU A 100 2.36 4.82 -9.81
N ASP A 101 2.20 3.83 -10.69
CA ASP A 101 0.89 3.21 -10.98
C ASP A 101 0.61 1.97 -10.10
N ASP A 102 1.49 1.65 -9.15
CA ASP A 102 1.31 0.55 -8.21
C ASP A 102 0.57 1.03 -6.95
N ASP A 103 -0.75 0.85 -6.96
CA ASP A 103 -1.66 1.18 -5.87
C ASP A 103 -1.38 0.41 -4.56
N SER A 104 -0.45 -0.56 -4.54
CA SER A 104 -0.03 -1.21 -3.31
C SER A 104 0.84 -0.33 -2.41
N TYR A 105 1.45 0.73 -2.97
CA TYR A 105 2.21 1.71 -2.21
C TYR A 105 1.33 2.87 -1.78
N TYR A 106 1.36 3.15 -0.48
CA TYR A 106 0.62 4.25 0.11
C TYR A 106 1.32 5.59 -0.08
N ALA A 107 2.66 5.57 -0.13
CA ALA A 107 3.47 6.76 -0.29
C ALA A 107 4.86 6.41 -0.84
N PHE A 108 5.47 7.41 -1.47
CA PHE A 108 6.85 7.39 -1.93
C PHE A 108 7.64 8.51 -1.26
N LEU A 109 8.84 8.21 -0.76
CA LEU A 109 9.72 9.13 -0.04
C LEU A 109 11.15 9.07 -0.58
N GLY A 110 11.93 10.12 -0.31
CA GLY A 110 13.40 10.08 -0.40
C GLY A 110 14.01 10.29 -1.79
N PHE A 111 13.22 10.66 -2.80
CA PHE A 111 13.76 10.92 -4.15
C PHE A 111 14.78 12.05 -4.18
N ILE A 112 15.77 11.84 -5.05
CA ILE A 112 16.79 12.80 -5.47
C ILE A 112 16.48 13.45 -6.82
#